data_AF-A0A8J7C3J4-F1
#
_entry.id   AF-A0A8J7C3J4-F1
#
_cell.length_a   1.000
_cell.length_b   1.000
_cell.length_c   1.000
_cell.angle_alpha   90.00
_cell.angle_beta   90.00
_cell.angle_gamma   90.00
#
_symmetry.space_group_name_H-M   'P 1'
#
loop_
_entity.id
_entity.type
_entity.pdbx_description
1 polymer ?
#
loop_
_entity_poly.entity_id
_entity_poly.type
_entity_poly.pdbx_seq_one_letter_code
_entity_poly.pdbx_strand_id
1 'polypeptide(L)'
;MVLIRWAAAVAIMIFLALGALSVAIRPGGKPVWLSLVACAVLSWLVYIVLTRKARRRIQILAEPFPGEWEAVLQRDVVFFRVLDEEEKNRFRKDIKLFLGEKRVTGIGMELDTTTRVLAAASAVIPIFGFLDWEWDQIEEILIYPSRFSQDFQFGEIRDHRTLGMVGTGSMNRLMILSKPDLVQGFRNPGDNKNVGL
;
A
#
# COMPACT_ATOMS: atom_id res chain seq x y z
N MET A 1 17.24 -0.63 4.97
CA MET A 1 18.45 0.18 5.28
C MET A 1 19.30 0.49 4.03
N VAL A 2 19.50 -0.47 3.12
CA VAL A 2 20.31 -0.30 1.89
C VAL A 2 19.81 0.85 0.99
N LEU A 3 18.50 0.97 0.77
CA LEU A 3 17.91 2.04 -0.05
C LEU A 3 18.23 3.46 0.46
N ILE A 4 18.23 3.66 1.78
CA ILE A 4 18.54 4.97 2.40
C ILE A 4 20.01 5.34 2.19
N ARG A 5 20.91 4.34 2.21
CA ARG A 5 22.35 4.54 1.97
C ARG A 5 22.62 4.92 0.52
N TRP A 6 21.96 4.27 -0.44
CA TRP A 6 22.04 4.63 -1.86
C TRP A 6 21.45 6.01 -2.16
N ALA A 7 20.29 6.33 -1.57
CA ALA A 7 19.69 7.66 -1.70
C ALA A 7 20.61 8.77 -1.17
N ALA A 8 21.32 8.52 -0.06
CA ALA A 8 22.34 9.45 0.45
C ALA A 8 23.51 9.61 -0.52
N ALA A 9 24.03 8.50 -1.07
CA ALA A 9 25.11 8.54 -2.05
C ALA A 9 24.72 9.32 -3.33
N VAL A 10 23.51 9.10 -3.85
CA VAL A 10 22.98 9.82 -5.02
C VAL A 10 22.83 11.32 -4.73
N ALA A 11 22.28 11.68 -3.56
CA ALA A 11 22.15 13.08 -3.17
C ALA A 11 23.51 13.78 -3.05
N ILE A 12 24.52 13.11 -2.47
CA ILE A 12 25.89 13.62 -2.36
C ILE A 12 26.51 13.79 -3.75
N MET A 13 26.36 12.82 -4.64
CA MET A 13 26.85 12.90 -6.03
C MET A 13 26.23 14.08 -6.79
N ILE A 14 24.91 14.28 -6.69
CA ILE A 14 24.21 15.42 -7.29
C ILE A 14 24.73 16.74 -6.73
N PHE A 15 24.91 16.82 -5.40
CA PHE A 15 25.46 18.01 -4.74
C PHE A 15 26.86 18.35 -5.26
N LEU A 16 27.76 17.37 -5.32
CA LEU A 16 29.13 17.56 -5.78
C LEU A 16 29.19 17.94 -7.27
N ALA A 17 28.41 17.26 -8.13
CA ALA A 17 28.39 17.54 -9.56
C ALA A 17 27.82 18.93 -9.88
N LEU A 18 26.68 19.30 -9.29
CA LEU A 18 26.07 20.62 -9.48
C LEU A 18 26.90 21.73 -8.83
N GLY A 19 27.51 21.45 -7.68
CA GLY A 19 28.43 22.37 -7.00
C GLY A 19 29.65 22.68 -7.85
N ALA A 20 30.35 21.66 -8.38
CA ALA A 20 31.51 21.83 -9.25
C ALA A 20 31.15 22.58 -10.55
N LEU A 21 30.01 22.24 -11.16
CA LEU A 21 29.50 22.92 -12.36
C LEU A 21 29.22 24.40 -12.10
N SER A 22 28.62 24.73 -10.95
CA SER A 22 28.33 26.12 -10.57
C SER A 22 29.59 26.96 -10.36
N VAL A 23 30.67 26.34 -9.85
CA VAL A 23 31.98 26.99 -9.70
C VAL A 23 32.67 27.17 -11.05
N ALA A 24 32.54 26.21 -11.97
CA ALA A 24 33.17 26.24 -13.28
C ALA A 24 32.53 27.27 -14.25
N ILE A 25 31.21 27.44 -14.20
CA ILE A 25 30.47 28.25 -15.19
C ILE A 25 30.45 29.76 -14.86
N ARG A 26 30.93 30.20 -13.67
CA ARG A 26 30.96 31.61 -13.19
C ARG A 26 30.09 32.59 -14.00
N PRO A 27 28.75 32.51 -13.91
CA PRO A 27 27.91 33.52 -14.52
C PRO A 27 28.16 34.86 -13.81
N GLY A 28 28.54 35.88 -14.57
CA GLY A 28 29.03 37.16 -14.07
C GLY A 28 28.18 37.76 -12.93
N GLY A 29 28.85 38.12 -11.83
CA GLY A 29 28.34 39.00 -10.76
C GLY A 29 27.59 38.34 -9.61
N LYS A 30 27.14 37.09 -9.70
CA LYS A 30 26.43 36.42 -8.58
C LYS A 30 27.42 35.73 -7.63
N PRO A 31 27.23 35.82 -6.30
CA PRO A 31 28.14 35.18 -5.37
C PRO A 31 27.96 33.66 -5.34
N VAL A 32 29.07 32.93 -5.43
CA VAL A 32 29.12 31.45 -5.55
C VAL A 32 28.41 30.73 -4.41
N TRP A 33 28.40 31.31 -3.21
CA TRP A 33 27.74 30.70 -2.05
C TRP A 33 26.22 30.53 -2.26
N LEU A 34 25.55 31.41 -3.02
CA LEU A 34 24.12 31.27 -3.33
C LEU A 34 23.86 30.01 -4.16
N SER A 35 24.72 29.73 -5.15
CA SER A 35 24.62 28.53 -5.99
C SER A 35 24.88 27.26 -5.20
N LEU A 36 25.85 27.26 -4.27
CA LEU A 36 26.12 26.13 -3.40
C LEU A 36 24.97 25.85 -2.43
N VAL A 37 24.36 26.89 -1.85
CA VAL A 37 23.17 26.74 -1.01
C VAL A 37 22.01 26.17 -1.82
N ALA A 38 21.78 26.66 -3.05
CA ALA A 38 20.74 26.11 -3.92
C ALA A 38 20.97 24.62 -4.24
N CYS A 39 22.22 24.22 -4.51
CA CYS A 39 22.58 22.82 -4.73
C CYS A 39 22.37 21.96 -3.48
N ALA A 40 22.72 22.48 -2.30
CA ALA A 40 22.52 21.79 -1.03
C ALA A 40 21.02 21.57 -0.76
N VAL A 41 20.19 22.59 -0.97
CA VAL A 41 18.75 22.50 -0.82
C VAL A 41 18.17 21.47 -1.80
N LEU A 42 18.58 21.51 -3.07
CA LEU A 42 18.10 20.54 -4.07
C LEU A 42 18.50 19.11 -3.72
N SER A 43 19.76 18.88 -3.34
CA SER A 43 20.25 17.57 -2.88
C SER A 43 19.50 17.07 -1.66
N TRP A 44 19.23 17.94 -0.69
CA TRP A 44 18.45 17.63 0.49
C TRP A 44 17.00 17.27 0.15
N LEU A 45 16.35 18.01 -0.75
CA LEU A 45 15.00 17.70 -1.24
C LEU A 45 14.95 16.34 -1.95
N VAL A 46 15.93 16.06 -2.83
CA VAL A 46 16.05 14.76 -3.50
C VAL A 46 16.20 13.63 -2.47
N TYR A 47 17.08 13.80 -1.48
CA TYR A 47 17.27 12.81 -0.42
C TYR A 47 15.99 12.56 0.39
N ILE A 48 15.24 13.61 0.75
CA ILE A 48 13.97 13.49 1.45
C ILE A 48 12.96 12.70 0.61
N VAL A 49 12.81 13.03 -0.67
CA VAL A 49 11.86 12.36 -1.56
C VAL A 49 12.22 10.89 -1.73
N LEU A 50 13.48 10.58 -2.01
CA LEU A 50 13.95 9.20 -2.20
C LEU A 50 13.83 8.33 -0.94
N THR A 51 13.93 8.92 0.25
CA THR A 51 13.86 8.17 1.51
C THR A 51 12.47 8.14 2.15
N ARG A 52 11.50 8.90 1.63
CA ARG A 52 10.15 9.04 2.20
C ARG A 52 9.42 7.71 2.37
N LYS A 53 9.35 6.87 1.32
CA LYS A 53 8.68 5.55 1.37
C LYS A 53 9.33 4.65 2.44
N ALA A 54 10.65 4.53 2.42
CA ALA A 54 11.39 3.71 3.38
C ALA A 54 11.20 4.17 4.84
N ARG A 55 11.26 5.48 5.10
CA ARG A 55 11.05 6.04 6.45
C ARG A 55 9.65 5.75 6.96
N ARG A 56 8.63 5.94 6.12
CA ARG A 56 7.23 5.63 6.46
C ARG A 56 7.06 4.15 6.82
N ARG A 57 7.64 3.24 6.04
CA ARG A 57 7.59 1.79 6.35
C ARG A 57 8.26 1.44 7.67
N ILE A 58 9.42 2.03 7.96
CA ILE A 58 10.10 1.83 9.25
C ILE A 58 9.20 2.28 10.40
N GLN A 59 8.54 3.43 10.27
CA GLN A 59 7.59 3.92 11.28
C GLN A 59 6.41 2.96 11.47
N ILE A 60 5.76 2.55 10.37
CA ILE A 60 4.65 1.59 10.40
C ILE A 60 5.08 0.30 11.10
N LEU A 61 6.24 -0.25 10.75
CA LEU A 61 6.72 -1.52 11.28
C LEU A 61 7.21 -1.44 12.73
N ALA A 62 7.57 -0.25 13.22
CA ALA A 62 8.05 -0.06 14.60
C ALA A 62 6.95 -0.24 15.66
N GLU A 63 5.70 0.03 15.31
CA GLU A 63 4.57 -0.20 16.22
C GLU A 63 4.33 -1.71 16.46
N PRO A 64 3.77 -2.15 17.59
CA PRO A 64 3.35 -3.55 17.74
C PRO A 64 2.20 -3.89 16.77
N PHE A 65 2.02 -5.18 16.47
CA PHE A 65 0.84 -5.62 15.71
C PHE A 65 -0.42 -5.53 16.60
N PRO A 66 -1.48 -4.81 16.19
CA PRO A 66 -2.66 -4.63 17.03
C PRO A 66 -3.36 -5.95 17.38
N GLY A 67 -3.71 -6.14 18.65
CA GLY A 67 -4.36 -7.38 19.12
C GLY A 67 -5.73 -7.64 18.49
N GLU A 68 -6.49 -6.58 18.17
CA GLU A 68 -7.76 -6.72 17.45
C GLU A 68 -7.57 -7.30 16.04
N TRP A 69 -6.48 -6.93 15.36
CA TRP A 69 -6.18 -7.45 14.03
C TRP A 69 -5.79 -8.93 14.12
N GLU A 70 -5.00 -9.29 15.13
CA GLU A 70 -4.63 -10.69 15.39
C GLU A 70 -5.88 -11.53 15.65
N ALA A 71 -6.81 -11.04 16.47
CA ALA A 71 -8.07 -11.72 16.76
C ALA A 71 -8.90 -11.96 15.49
N VAL A 72 -8.98 -10.97 14.58
CA VAL A 72 -9.68 -11.13 13.30
C VAL A 72 -8.99 -12.17 12.42
N LEU A 73 -7.66 -12.11 12.28
CA LEU A 73 -6.91 -13.07 11.46
C LEU A 73 -7.05 -14.50 11.98
N GLN A 74 -6.96 -14.70 13.30
CA GLN A 74 -7.15 -16.01 13.92
C GLN A 74 -8.57 -16.52 13.75
N ARG A 75 -9.59 -15.66 13.89
CA ARG A 75 -11.00 -16.06 13.79
C ARG A 75 -11.41 -16.38 12.35
N ASP A 76 -11.13 -15.49 11.42
CA ASP A 76 -11.77 -15.48 10.11
C ASP A 76 -10.85 -15.91 8.96
N VAL A 77 -9.52 -15.84 9.12
CA VAL A 77 -8.58 -16.08 8.02
C VAL A 77 -7.93 -17.46 8.16
N VAL A 78 -8.55 -18.48 7.54
CA VAL A 78 -8.04 -19.87 7.53
C VAL A 78 -6.58 -19.94 7.08
N PHE A 79 -6.24 -19.19 6.02
CA PHE A 79 -4.88 -19.09 5.48
C PHE A 79 -3.87 -18.75 6.59
N PHE A 80 -4.15 -17.72 7.39
CA PHE A 80 -3.26 -17.28 8.46
C PHE A 80 -3.08 -18.33 9.57
N ARG A 81 -4.12 -19.11 9.87
CA ARG A 81 -4.04 -20.16 10.90
C ARG A 81 -3.13 -21.32 10.52
N VAL A 82 -3.03 -21.63 9.23
CA VAL A 82 -2.24 -22.78 8.74
C VAL A 82 -0.77 -22.44 8.48
N LEU A 83 -0.42 -21.15 8.48
CA LEU A 83 0.97 -20.69 8.35
C LEU A 83 1.80 -21.11 9.57
N ASP A 84 3.10 -21.31 9.35
CA ASP A 84 4.06 -21.42 10.45
C ASP A 84 4.30 -20.04 11.13
N GLU A 85 5.07 -20.00 12.22
CA GLU A 85 5.29 -18.75 12.94
C GLU A 85 6.15 -17.72 12.16
N GLU A 86 7.05 -18.16 11.29
CA GLU A 86 7.85 -17.26 10.46
C GLU A 86 6.98 -16.60 9.39
N GLU A 87 6.13 -17.40 8.74
CA GLU A 87 5.15 -16.97 7.77
C GLU A 87 4.07 -16.09 8.39
N LYS A 88 3.54 -16.42 9.59
CA LYS A 88 2.62 -15.53 10.31
C LYS A 88 3.26 -14.18 10.60
N ASN A 89 4.53 -14.17 11.00
CA ASN A 89 5.26 -12.92 11.22
C ASN A 89 5.46 -12.12 9.93
N ARG A 90 5.69 -12.78 8.79
CA ARG A 90 5.70 -12.12 7.48
C ARG A 90 4.32 -11.55 7.15
N PHE A 91 3.27 -12.36 7.28
CA PHE A 91 1.89 -11.96 6.97
C PHE A 91 1.43 -10.76 7.82
N ARG A 92 1.74 -10.73 9.12
CA ARG A 92 1.50 -9.59 10.01
C ARG A 92 2.19 -8.32 9.51
N LYS A 93 3.45 -8.43 9.05
CA LYS A 93 4.19 -7.29 8.48
C LYS A 93 3.53 -6.81 7.20
N ASP A 94 3.13 -7.71 6.32
CA ASP A 94 2.50 -7.37 5.04
C ASP A 94 1.14 -6.69 5.26
N ILE A 95 0.32 -7.17 6.19
CA ILE A 95 -0.94 -6.54 6.58
C ILE A 95 -0.70 -5.13 7.14
N LYS A 96 0.29 -4.95 8.02
CA LYS A 96 0.63 -3.63 8.55
C LYS A 96 1.08 -2.66 7.46
N LEU A 97 1.96 -3.12 6.57
CA LEU A 97 2.41 -2.30 5.45
C LEU A 97 1.24 -1.95 4.54
N PHE A 98 0.39 -2.91 4.21
CA PHE A 98 -0.79 -2.69 3.38
C PHE A 98 -1.73 -1.66 4.00
N LEU A 99 -2.16 -1.84 5.25
CA LEU A 99 -3.07 -0.93 5.94
C LEU A 99 -2.46 0.43 6.30
N GLY A 100 -1.13 0.50 6.40
CA GLY A 100 -0.40 1.74 6.66
C GLY A 100 -0.09 2.53 5.38
N GLU A 101 -0.06 1.89 4.21
CA GLU A 101 0.23 2.51 2.92
C GLU A 101 -1.02 2.77 2.08
N LYS A 102 -2.02 1.89 2.15
CA LYS A 102 -3.24 1.92 1.34
C LYS A 102 -4.43 2.41 2.17
N ARG A 103 -5.37 3.09 1.52
CA ARG A 103 -6.64 3.49 2.15
C ARG A 103 -7.66 2.37 2.05
N VAL A 104 -8.49 2.23 3.08
CA VAL A 104 -9.67 1.37 3.05
C VAL A 104 -10.85 2.23 3.50
N THR A 105 -11.82 2.40 2.61
CA THR A 105 -12.90 3.38 2.77
C THR A 105 -14.25 2.70 2.66
N GLY A 106 -15.08 2.83 3.68
CA GLY A 106 -16.48 2.41 3.63
C GLY A 106 -17.32 3.44 2.89
N ILE A 107 -18.04 3.03 1.84
CA ILE A 107 -18.94 3.90 1.08
C ILE A 107 -20.37 3.64 1.54
N GLY A 108 -20.99 4.66 2.13
CA GLY A 108 -22.35 4.55 2.70
C GLY A 108 -22.42 3.68 3.96
N MET A 109 -21.28 3.41 4.61
CA MET A 109 -21.21 2.66 5.86
C MET A 109 -19.95 3.02 6.67
N GLU A 110 -20.01 2.87 7.99
CA GLU A 110 -18.82 2.93 8.84
C GLU A 110 -17.99 1.64 8.70
N LEU A 111 -16.68 1.81 8.54
CA LEU A 111 -15.77 0.69 8.37
C LEU A 111 -15.30 0.16 9.72
N ASP A 112 -15.76 -1.05 10.07
CA ASP A 112 -15.29 -1.76 11.26
C ASP A 112 -13.92 -2.42 11.07
N THR A 113 -13.23 -2.70 12.19
CA THR A 113 -11.90 -3.32 12.21
C THR A 113 -11.87 -4.68 11.51
N THR A 114 -12.92 -5.50 11.66
CA THR A 114 -12.96 -6.83 11.01
C THR A 114 -12.94 -6.68 9.51
N THR A 115 -13.84 -5.89 8.95
CA THR A 115 -13.98 -5.65 7.52
C THR A 115 -12.70 -5.05 6.94
N ARG A 116 -12.08 -4.09 7.66
CA ARG A 116 -10.80 -3.49 7.26
C ARG A 116 -9.67 -4.51 7.17
N VAL A 117 -9.53 -5.39 8.17
CA VAL A 117 -8.47 -6.41 8.20
C VAL A 117 -8.72 -7.50 7.16
N LEU A 118 -9.97 -7.92 6.97
CA LEU A 118 -10.31 -8.89 5.92
C LEU A 118 -10.01 -8.35 4.52
N ALA A 119 -10.27 -7.07 4.26
CA ALA A 119 -9.94 -6.45 2.98
C ALA A 119 -8.43 -6.43 2.71
N ALA A 120 -7.62 -6.17 3.75
CA ALA A 120 -6.18 -6.29 3.64
C ALA A 120 -5.74 -7.74 3.41
N ALA A 121 -6.31 -8.69 4.13
CA ALA A 121 -6.01 -10.12 3.96
C ALA A 121 -6.34 -10.61 2.55
N SER A 122 -7.49 -10.22 1.97
CA SER A 122 -7.86 -10.61 0.61
C SER A 122 -6.90 -10.05 -0.44
N ALA A 123 -6.30 -8.88 -0.19
CA ALA A 123 -5.28 -8.32 -1.07
C ALA A 123 -3.91 -8.99 -0.87
N VAL A 124 -3.52 -9.32 0.36
CA VAL A 124 -2.18 -9.86 0.67
C VAL A 124 -2.05 -11.33 0.29
N ILE A 125 -3.08 -12.16 0.52
CA ILE A 125 -3.02 -13.62 0.30
C ILE A 125 -2.52 -14.00 -1.11
N PRO A 126 -3.04 -13.43 -2.22
CA PRO A 126 -2.63 -13.82 -3.57
C PRO A 126 -1.16 -13.59 -3.88
N ILE A 127 -0.56 -12.55 -3.28
CA ILE A 127 0.82 -12.18 -3.51
C ILE A 127 1.78 -12.79 -2.47
N PHE A 128 1.28 -13.42 -1.41
CA PHE A 128 2.09 -13.88 -0.29
C PHE A 128 3.14 -14.93 -0.68
N GLY A 129 2.86 -15.74 -1.70
CA GLY A 129 3.82 -16.70 -2.25
C GLY A 129 4.95 -16.07 -3.08
N PHE A 130 4.85 -14.78 -3.42
CA PHE A 130 5.79 -14.06 -4.26
C PHE A 130 6.57 -13.04 -3.41
N LEU A 131 7.73 -13.46 -2.92
CA LEU A 131 8.57 -12.72 -1.95
C LEU A 131 8.87 -11.25 -2.30
N ASP A 132 8.93 -10.92 -3.59
CA ASP A 132 9.29 -9.57 -4.08
C ASP A 132 8.10 -8.83 -4.74
N TRP A 133 6.89 -9.36 -4.66
CA TRP A 133 5.72 -8.75 -5.30
C TRP A 133 5.02 -7.78 -4.35
N GLU A 134 4.88 -6.52 -4.77
CA GLU A 134 4.11 -5.50 -4.07
C GLU A 134 2.93 -5.01 -4.92
N TRP A 135 1.80 -4.70 -4.28
CA TRP A 135 0.72 -3.95 -4.93
C TRP A 135 1.11 -2.48 -5.10
N ASP A 136 1.92 -2.15 -6.10
CA ASP A 136 2.19 -0.75 -6.45
C ASP A 136 0.99 -0.08 -7.13
N GLN A 137 0.14 -0.90 -7.74
CA GLN A 137 -1.02 -0.44 -8.48
C GLN A 137 -2.17 -0.03 -7.57
N ILE A 138 -2.48 -0.73 -6.47
CA ILE A 138 -3.63 -0.36 -5.61
C ILE A 138 -3.25 0.82 -4.71
N GLU A 139 -4.06 1.87 -4.61
CA GLU A 139 -3.94 2.93 -3.60
C GLU A 139 -5.05 2.86 -2.56
N GLU A 140 -6.22 2.40 -2.95
CA GLU A 140 -7.40 2.45 -2.11
C GLU A 140 -8.37 1.30 -2.41
N ILE A 141 -8.93 0.74 -1.33
CA ILE A 141 -10.02 -0.23 -1.37
C ILE A 141 -11.31 0.48 -0.95
N LEU A 142 -12.34 0.41 -1.81
CA LEU A 142 -13.68 0.89 -1.52
C LEU A 142 -14.57 -0.28 -1.12
N ILE A 143 -15.23 -0.16 0.03
CA ILE A 143 -16.08 -1.21 0.58
C ILE A 143 -17.53 -0.73 0.62
N TYR A 144 -18.40 -1.44 -0.09
CA TYR A 144 -19.83 -1.15 -0.16
C TYR A 144 -20.66 -2.10 0.73
N PRO A 145 -21.79 -1.64 1.28
CA PRO A 145 -22.64 -2.45 2.15
C PRO A 145 -23.39 -3.56 1.40
N SER A 146 -23.59 -3.42 0.09
CA SER A 146 -24.33 -4.37 -0.76
C SER A 146 -23.58 -4.66 -2.07
N ARG A 147 -24.01 -5.69 -2.79
CA ARG A 147 -23.54 -6.02 -4.15
C ARG A 147 -23.87 -4.88 -5.13
N PHE A 148 -23.05 -4.71 -6.17
CA PHE A 148 -23.23 -3.72 -7.23
C PHE A 148 -23.13 -4.38 -8.61
N SER A 149 -23.77 -3.80 -9.63
CA SER A 149 -23.63 -4.23 -11.03
C SER A 149 -22.40 -3.58 -11.69
N GLN A 150 -21.96 -4.12 -12.84
CA GLN A 150 -20.82 -3.61 -13.61
C GLN A 150 -20.92 -2.11 -13.99
N ASP A 151 -22.12 -1.54 -13.95
CA ASP A 151 -22.40 -0.15 -14.34
C ASP A 151 -22.52 0.82 -13.14
N PHE A 152 -22.07 0.44 -11.94
CA PHE A 152 -22.21 1.25 -10.72
C PHE A 152 -23.67 1.65 -10.39
N GLN A 153 -24.66 0.90 -10.89
CA GLN A 153 -26.06 1.13 -10.58
C GLN A 153 -26.52 0.21 -9.44
N PHE A 154 -27.18 0.81 -8.45
CA PHE A 154 -27.72 0.11 -7.28
C PHE A 154 -29.21 -0.19 -7.51
N GLY A 155 -29.61 -1.46 -7.40
CA GLY A 155 -31.01 -1.90 -7.51
C GLY A 155 -31.17 -3.42 -7.57
N GLU A 156 -32.36 -3.91 -7.19
CA GLU A 156 -32.77 -5.32 -7.28
C GLU A 156 -32.97 -5.75 -8.75
N ILE A 157 -31.91 -6.23 -9.41
CA ILE A 157 -32.05 -6.87 -10.73
C ILE A 157 -31.21 -8.15 -10.79
N ARG A 158 -31.87 -9.19 -11.31
CA ARG A 158 -31.67 -10.65 -11.18
C ARG A 158 -30.33 -11.27 -11.66
N ASP A 159 -29.24 -10.52 -11.84
CA ASP A 159 -27.96 -11.11 -12.27
C ASP A 159 -26.75 -10.37 -11.67
N HIS A 160 -26.36 -10.77 -10.46
CA HIS A 160 -25.16 -10.27 -9.78
C HIS A 160 -24.04 -11.32 -9.88
N ARG A 161 -23.11 -11.15 -10.83
CA ARG A 161 -21.91 -12.02 -10.99
C ARG A 161 -20.58 -11.27 -10.91
N THR A 162 -20.54 -10.09 -10.32
CA THR A 162 -19.29 -9.33 -10.17
C THR A 162 -18.88 -9.31 -8.70
N LEU A 163 -17.86 -10.12 -8.43
CA LEU A 163 -17.31 -10.41 -7.11
C LEU A 163 -16.32 -9.32 -6.63
N GLY A 164 -15.68 -8.64 -7.57
CA GLY A 164 -14.80 -7.49 -7.32
C GLY A 164 -14.32 -6.93 -8.66
N MET A 165 -13.89 -5.68 -8.69
CA MET A 165 -13.32 -5.05 -9.89
C MET A 165 -12.04 -4.29 -9.51
N VAL A 166 -10.97 -4.55 -10.25
CA VAL A 166 -9.78 -3.70 -10.28
C VAL A 166 -9.95 -2.78 -11.49
N GLY A 167 -10.02 -1.46 -11.26
CA GLY A 167 -10.29 -0.51 -12.32
C GLY A 167 -9.20 -0.52 -13.41
N THR A 168 -9.59 -0.35 -14.68
CA THR A 168 -8.69 -0.06 -15.80
C THR A 168 -8.90 1.39 -16.27
N GLY A 169 -7.89 2.00 -16.90
CA GLY A 169 -7.99 3.38 -17.41
C GLY A 169 -7.91 4.44 -16.29
N SER A 170 -8.89 5.36 -16.20
CA SER A 170 -8.91 6.46 -15.22
C SER A 170 -9.25 6.02 -13.78
N MET A 171 -9.72 4.78 -13.60
CA MET A 171 -9.94 4.14 -12.29
C MET A 171 -8.81 3.18 -11.90
N ASN A 172 -7.68 3.22 -12.61
CA ASN A 172 -6.47 2.53 -12.19
C ASN A 172 -6.24 2.87 -10.71
N ARG A 173 -5.86 1.85 -9.91
CA ARG A 173 -5.51 1.97 -8.49
C ARG A 173 -6.63 1.86 -7.45
N LEU A 174 -7.88 1.61 -7.88
CA LEU A 174 -8.99 1.30 -6.97
C LEU A 174 -9.36 -0.20 -7.02
N MET A 175 -9.58 -0.78 -5.85
CA MET A 175 -10.22 -2.09 -5.68
C MET A 175 -11.58 -1.89 -5.02
N ILE A 176 -12.63 -2.45 -5.60
CA ILE A 176 -13.99 -2.30 -5.07
C ILE A 176 -14.50 -3.66 -4.61
N LEU A 177 -14.93 -3.73 -3.35
CA LEU A 177 -15.42 -4.94 -2.69
C LEU A 177 -16.79 -4.69 -2.08
N SER A 178 -17.65 -5.72 -2.07
CA SER A 178 -18.85 -5.73 -1.24
C SER A 178 -18.51 -6.36 0.12
N LYS A 179 -18.93 -5.73 1.21
CA LYS A 179 -18.76 -6.28 2.57
C LYS A 179 -19.34 -7.70 2.71
N PRO A 180 -20.58 -8.01 2.25
CA PRO A 180 -21.12 -9.36 2.42
C PRO A 180 -20.29 -10.42 1.69
N ASP A 181 -19.80 -10.14 0.48
CA ASP A 181 -19.02 -11.12 -0.27
C ASP A 181 -17.61 -11.27 0.30
N LEU A 182 -16.98 -10.18 0.75
CA LEU A 182 -15.70 -10.23 1.46
C LEU A 182 -15.78 -11.12 2.71
N VAL A 183 -16.76 -10.88 3.57
CA VAL A 183 -16.95 -11.67 4.80
C VAL A 183 -17.31 -13.12 4.47
N GLN A 184 -18.16 -13.34 3.48
CA GLN A 184 -18.58 -14.68 3.08
C GLN A 184 -17.43 -15.50 2.50
N GLY A 185 -16.55 -14.89 1.68
CA GLY A 185 -15.38 -15.57 1.12
C GLY A 185 -14.43 -16.12 2.18
N PHE A 186 -14.23 -15.39 3.27
CA PHE A 186 -13.41 -15.88 4.39
C PHE A 186 -14.09 -16.94 5.25
N ARG A 187 -15.43 -16.93 5.33
CA ARG A 187 -16.20 -17.92 6.11
C ARG A 187 -16.40 -19.25 5.39
N ASN A 188 -16.48 -19.25 4.05
CA ASN A 188 -16.67 -20.44 3.22
C ASN A 188 -15.55 -20.58 2.17
N PRO A 189 -14.34 -21.03 2.57
CA PRO A 189 -13.18 -21.09 1.67
C PRO A 189 -13.35 -22.05 0.48
N GLY A 190 -14.31 -22.99 0.54
CA GLY A 190 -14.55 -24.03 -0.45
C GLY A 190 -15.57 -23.70 -1.54
N ASP A 191 -16.26 -22.56 -1.47
CA ASP A 191 -17.04 -22.04 -2.60
C ASP A 191 -16.06 -21.20 -3.44
N ASN A 192 -15.80 -21.58 -4.70
CA ASN A 192 -14.86 -20.93 -5.63
C ASN A 192 -15.27 -19.49 -6.03
N LYS A 193 -15.87 -18.73 -5.12
CA LYS A 193 -16.33 -17.34 -5.24
C LYS A 193 -15.50 -16.40 -4.37
N ASN A 194 -14.22 -16.70 -4.18
CA ASN A 194 -13.31 -15.81 -3.47
C ASN A 194 -13.05 -14.58 -4.35
N VAL A 195 -13.46 -13.42 -3.85
CA VAL A 195 -13.38 -12.09 -4.47
C VAL A 195 -11.93 -11.55 -4.59
N GLY A 196 -10.93 -12.41 -4.49
CA GLY A 196 -9.52 -12.04 -4.46
C GLY A 196 -8.59 -13.24 -4.65
N LEU A 197 -8.93 -14.19 -5.52
CA LEU A 197 -7.99 -15.17 -6.09
C LEU A 197 -7.95 -14.98 -7.61
#